data_AF-A0A839RHJ3-F1
#
_entry.id   AF-A0A839RHJ3-F1
#
_cell.length_a   1.000
_cell.length_b   1.000
_cell.length_c   1.000
_cell.angle_alpha   90.00
_cell.angle_beta   90.00
_cell.angle_gamma   90.00
#
_symmetry.space_group_name_H-M   'P 1'
#
loop_
_entity.id
_entity.type
_entity.pdbx_description
1 polymer ?
#
loop_
_entity_poly.entity_id
_entity_poly.type
_entity_poly.pdbx_seq_one_letter_code
_entity_poly.pdbx_strand_id
1 'polypeptide(L)' 'MSESDPTPAPTFLQVERGNVTDEELAALVAVFAGAAAAASANPAPDPRPREMWGNVVDNLRHQPPLPPGAFVNQRYWQ' A
#
# COMPACT_ATOMS: atom_id res chain seq x y z
N MET A 1 5.07 41.53 23.75
CA MET A 1 4.12 40.42 23.64
C MET A 1 4.32 39.85 22.23
N SER A 2 5.22 38.89 22.07
CA SER A 2 5.48 38.29 20.75
C SER A 2 4.51 37.11 20.59
N GLU A 3 3.52 37.30 19.72
CA GLU A 3 2.60 36.26 19.26
C GLU A 3 3.44 35.18 18.56
N SER A 4 3.37 33.93 19.06
CA SER A 4 4.06 32.81 18.42
C SER A 4 3.16 32.27 17.33
N ASP A 5 3.56 32.44 16.08
CA ASP A 5 2.83 31.91 14.91
C ASP A 5 2.79 30.37 15.00
N PRO A 6 1.60 29.73 14.92
CA PRO A 6 1.50 28.29 15.03
C PRO A 6 2.17 27.65 13.80
N THR A 7 3.23 26.86 14.04
CA THR A 7 3.88 26.08 12.98
C THR A 7 2.84 25.22 12.28
N PRO A 8 2.62 25.39 10.96
CA PRO A 8 1.55 24.69 10.27
C PRO A 8 1.82 23.18 10.34
N ALA A 9 0.78 22.43 10.70
CA ALA A 9 0.81 20.97 10.67
C ALA A 9 1.14 20.48 9.24
N PRO A 10 1.82 19.33 9.10
CA PRO A 10 2.12 18.78 7.79
C PRO A 10 0.84 18.58 6.96
N THR A 11 0.88 19.03 5.71
CA THR A 11 -0.25 18.92 4.78
C THR A 11 -0.56 17.44 4.50
N PHE A 12 -1.83 17.04 4.71
CA PHE A 12 -2.27 15.66 4.50
C PHE A 12 -2.31 15.26 3.01
N LEU A 13 -2.75 16.16 2.13
CA LEU A 13 -2.91 15.92 0.69
C LEU A 13 -2.60 17.21 -0.06
N GLN A 14 -1.79 17.13 -1.12
CA GLN A 14 -1.43 18.25 -1.99
C GLN A 14 -1.81 17.94 -3.44
N VAL A 15 -2.49 18.88 -4.10
CA VAL A 15 -2.86 18.76 -5.51
C VAL A 15 -1.74 19.33 -6.37
N GLU A 16 -0.98 18.46 -7.06
CA GLU A 16 0.15 18.88 -7.90
C GLU A 16 -0.29 19.38 -9.29
N ARG A 17 -1.45 18.93 -9.81
CA ARG A 17 -1.91 19.26 -11.16
C ARG A 17 -3.43 19.13 -11.28
N GLY A 18 -4.03 19.99 -12.11
CA GLY A 18 -5.46 20.02 -12.41
C GLY A 18 -6.17 21.20 -11.76
N ASN A 19 -7.45 21.41 -12.11
CA ASN A 19 -8.33 22.39 -11.48
C ASN A 19 -9.50 21.64 -10.86
N VAL A 20 -9.28 21.14 -9.64
CA VAL A 20 -10.26 20.39 -8.86
C VAL A 20 -11.20 21.39 -8.18
N THR A 21 -12.51 21.16 -8.22
CA THR A 21 -13.44 22.01 -7.47
C THR A 21 -13.44 21.64 -5.98
N ASP A 22 -13.90 22.54 -5.13
CA ASP A 22 -13.93 22.29 -3.67
C ASP A 22 -14.79 21.06 -3.33
N GLU A 23 -15.87 20.82 -4.08
CA GLU A 23 -16.74 19.65 -3.91
C GLU A 23 -16.02 18.34 -4.24
N GLU A 24 -15.24 18.32 -5.32
CA GLU A 24 -14.47 17.14 -5.73
C GLU A 24 -13.35 16.82 -4.72
N LEU A 25 -12.67 17.87 -4.23
CA LEU A 25 -11.65 17.72 -3.21
C LEU A 25 -12.26 17.19 -1.90
N ALA A 26 -13.41 17.71 -1.47
CA ALA A 26 -14.11 17.23 -0.28
C ALA A 26 -14.56 15.77 -0.42
N ALA A 27 -15.07 15.37 -1.59
CA ALA A 27 -15.43 13.99 -1.87
C ALA A 27 -14.21 13.05 -1.74
N LEU A 28 -13.06 13.44 -2.29
CA LEU A 28 -11.83 12.65 -2.20
C LEU A 28 -11.34 12.50 -0.74
N VAL A 29 -11.35 13.60 0.02
CA VAL A 29 -10.98 13.58 1.44
C VAL A 29 -11.92 12.68 2.24
N ALA A 30 -13.22 12.72 1.97
CA ALA A 30 -14.20 11.86 2.64
C ALA A 30 -13.93 10.37 2.39
N VAL A 31 -13.55 9.99 1.16
CA VAL A 31 -13.16 8.61 0.82
C VAL A 31 -11.92 8.19 1.60
N PHE A 32 -10.88 9.03 1.63
CA PHE A 32 -9.66 8.71 2.39
C PHE A 32 -9.89 8.62 3.90
N ALA A 33 -10.69 9.53 4.47
CA ALA A 33 -11.08 9.47 5.87
C ALA A 33 -11.85 8.18 6.19
N GLY A 34 -12.79 7.77 5.32
CA GLY A 34 -13.53 6.52 5.46
C GLY A 34 -12.63 5.30 5.37
N ALA A 35 -11.69 5.26 4.43
CA ALA A 35 -10.73 4.17 4.30
C ALA A 35 -9.78 4.09 5.51
N ALA A 36 -9.29 5.24 5.99
CA ALA A 36 -8.45 5.31 7.19
C ALA A 36 -9.22 4.84 8.44
N ALA A 37 -10.47 5.26 8.59
CA ALA A 37 -11.34 4.81 9.68
C ALA A 37 -11.54 3.28 9.62
N ALA A 38 -11.80 2.72 8.44
CA ALA A 38 -11.96 1.27 8.25
C ALA A 38 -10.68 0.48 8.55
N ALA A 39 -9.51 1.02 8.20
CA ALA A 39 -8.22 0.40 8.52
C ALA A 39 -7.87 0.50 10.01
N SER A 40 -8.29 1.59 10.67
CA SER A 40 -8.07 1.81 12.11
C SER A 40 -9.02 1.03 13.01
N ALA A 41 -10.18 0.62 12.47
CA ALA A 41 -11.05 -0.32 13.13
C ALA A 41 -10.28 -1.63 13.27
N ASN A 42 -9.73 -1.90 14.45
CA ASN A 42 -9.00 -3.13 14.75
C ASN A 42 -9.91 -4.31 14.41
N PRO A 43 -9.72 -4.97 13.25
CA PRO A 43 -10.57 -6.09 12.91
C PRO A 43 -10.32 -7.15 13.99
N ALA A 44 -11.38 -7.86 14.39
CA ALA A 44 -11.19 -9.00 15.29
C ALA A 44 -10.05 -9.86 14.71
N PRO A 45 -9.01 -10.20 15.50
CA PRO A 45 -7.85 -10.89 14.97
C PRO A 45 -8.31 -12.15 14.25
N ASP A 46 -8.00 -12.26 12.95
CA ASP A 46 -8.31 -13.46 12.19
C ASP A 46 -7.60 -14.62 12.89
N PRO A 47 -8.31 -15.66 13.35
CA PRO A 47 -7.69 -16.78 14.04
C PRO A 47 -6.79 -17.61 13.11
N ARG A 48 -6.83 -17.39 11.80
CA ARG A 48 -6.01 -18.10 10.82
C ARG A 48 -4.57 -17.58 10.84
N PRO A 49 -3.58 -18.46 10.57
CA PRO A 49 -2.23 -18.01 10.27
C PRO A 49 -2.26 -16.98 9.14
N ARG A 50 -1.38 -15.97 9.24
CA ARG A 50 -1.24 -14.93 8.23
C ARG A 50 -0.99 -15.58 6.86
N GLU A 51 -1.82 -15.24 5.88
CA GLU A 51 -1.58 -15.64 4.50
C GLU A 51 -0.28 -14.98 4.00
N MET A 52 0.52 -15.73 3.25
CA MET A 52 1.81 -15.26 2.73
C MET A 52 1.77 -15.05 1.21
N TRP A 53 0.58 -14.96 0.63
CA TRP A 53 0.43 -14.72 -0.79
C TRP A 53 0.94 -13.32 -1.13
N GLY A 54 1.75 -13.22 -2.19
CA GLY A 54 2.34 -11.95 -2.60
C GLY A 54 3.46 -11.44 -1.68
N ASN A 55 3.98 -12.27 -0.76
CA ASN A 55 5.18 -11.91 -0.02
C ASN A 55 6.34 -11.65 -0.99
N VAL A 56 6.94 -10.46 -0.90
CA VAL A 56 8.01 -10.00 -1.80
C VAL A 56 9.18 -10.99 -1.83
N VAL A 57 9.44 -11.69 -0.73
CA VAL A 57 10.49 -12.71 -0.64
C VAL A 57 10.21 -13.89 -1.58
N ASP A 58 8.95 -14.25 -1.81
CA ASP A 58 8.60 -15.31 -2.76
C ASP A 58 8.89 -14.93 -4.21
N ASN A 59 8.86 -13.63 -4.55
CA ASN A 59 9.26 -13.12 -5.87
C ASN A 59 10.78 -13.10 -6.08
N LEU A 60 11.57 -13.20 -5.01
CA LEU A 60 13.04 -13.17 -5.06
C LEU A 60 13.67 -14.56 -5.24
N ARG A 61 12.88 -15.61 -5.45
CA ARG A 61 13.42 -16.95 -5.71
C ARG A 61 14.09 -17.02 -7.08
N HIS A 62 15.42 -16.90 -7.10
CA HIS A 62 16.26 -17.08 -8.30
C HIS A 62 16.12 -18.48 -8.95
N GLN A 63 15.71 -19.48 -8.16
CA GLN A 63 15.36 -20.80 -8.66
C GLN A 63 14.14 -21.29 -7.87
N PRO A 64 12.92 -21.22 -8.44
CA PRO A 64 11.75 -21.77 -7.77
C PRO A 64 11.93 -23.29 -7.60
N PRO A 65 11.47 -23.88 -6.48
CA PRO A 65 11.46 -25.32 -6.33
C PRO A 65 10.58 -25.91 -7.45
N LEU A 66 11.21 -26.64 -8.35
CA LEU A 66 10.53 -27.32 -9.44
C LEU A 66 9.70 -28.48 -8.85
N PRO A 67 8.42 -28.64 -9.24
CA PRO A 67 7.65 -29.79 -8.81
C PRO A 67 8.31 -31.09 -9.32
N PRO A 68 8.17 -32.21 -8.59
CA PRO A 68 8.64 -33.51 -9.08
C PRO A 68 7.92 -33.85 -10.39
N GLY A 69 8.67 -33.83 -11.50
CA GLY A 69 8.14 -34.00 -12.86
C GLY A 69 8.27 -32.78 -13.77
N ALA A 70 8.84 -31.67 -13.30
CA ALA A 70 9.15 -30.55 -14.19
C ALA A 70 10.31 -30.90 -15.12
N PHE A 71 10.04 -30.92 -16.43
CA PHE A 71 11.07 -30.98 -17.45
C PHE A 71 11.58 -29.57 -17.72
N VAL A 72 12.81 -29.28 -17.28
CA VAL A 72 13.51 -28.04 -17.66
C VAL A 72 14.30 -28.30 -18.94
N ASN A 73 14.02 -27.54 -20.00
CA ASN A 73 14.79 -27.52 -21.24
C ASN A 73 16.09 -26.74 -21.01
N GLN A 74 17.02 -27.33 -20.26
CA GLN A 74 18.34 -26.75 -20.01
C GLN A 74 19.08 -26.54 -21.35
N ARG A 75 19.07 -25.30 -21.85
CA ARG A 75 19.90 -24.86 -22.97
C ARG A 75 20.93 -23.89 -22.41
N TYR A 76 22.02 -24.45 -21.89
CA TYR A 76 23.20 -23.68 -21.55
C TYR A 76 23.84 -23.16 -22.85
N TRP A 77 24.14 -21.87 -22.91
CA TRP A 77 25.10 -21.31 -23.85
C TRP A 77 26.39 -21.04 -23.07
N GLN A 78 27.52 -21.45 -23.67
CA GLN A 78 28.88 -21.41 -23.12
C GLN A 78 29.40 -19.99 -22.93
#